data_AF-A0A965IR63-F1
#
_entry.id   AF-A0A965IR63-F1
#
_cell.length_a   1.000
_cell.length_b   1.000
_cell.length_c   1.000
_cell.angle_alpha   90.00
_cell.angle_beta   90.00
_cell.angle_gamma   90.00
#
_symmetry.space_group_name_H-M   'P 1'
#
loop_
_entity.id
_entity.type
_entity.pdbx_description
1 polymer ?
#
loop_
_entity_poly.entity_id
_entity_poly.type
_entity_poly.pdbx_seq_one_letter_code
_entity_poly.pdbx_strand_id
1 'polypeptide(L)'
;MRESLDEPVSVVMYYNASKRHVQPYQLHWQGQTYKLGKVDFWHKTRSGDVLIHHFSMGDVDGTAYFKLALDTATLHWTLEEYMTADQLEVVYERHEA
;
A
#
# COMPACT_ATOMS: atom_id res chain seq x y z
N MET A 1 -3.35 -15.80 -5.86
CA MET A 1 -3.12 -14.41 -6.31
C MET A 1 -4.36 -13.63 -5.88
N ARG A 2 -4.21 -12.59 -5.07
CA ARG A 2 -5.36 -11.80 -4.57
C ARG A 2 -5.90 -10.91 -5.68
N GLU A 3 -7.15 -10.48 -5.58
CA GLU A 3 -7.74 -9.57 -6.55
C GLU A 3 -6.94 -8.26 -6.57
N SER A 4 -6.58 -7.83 -7.78
CA SER A 4 -6.02 -6.51 -8.01
C SER A 4 -7.17 -5.51 -7.95
N LEU A 5 -7.04 -4.52 -7.08
CA LEU A 5 -7.88 -3.34 -7.04
C LEU A 5 -7.27 -2.26 -7.96
N ASP A 6 -8.11 -1.31 -8.36
CA ASP A 6 -7.72 -0.09 -9.08
C ASP A 6 -8.62 1.06 -8.59
N GLU A 7 -8.62 1.26 -7.27
CA GLU A 7 -9.50 2.24 -6.62
C GLU A 7 -8.74 3.52 -6.26
N PRO A 8 -9.26 4.70 -6.62
CA PRO A 8 -8.65 5.96 -6.20
C PRO A 8 -8.81 6.14 -4.69
N VAL A 9 -7.74 6.55 -4.03
CA VAL A 9 -7.73 6.78 -2.57
C VAL A 9 -7.13 8.13 -2.22
N SER A 10 -7.45 8.61 -1.02
CA SER A 10 -6.82 9.80 -0.46
C SER A 10 -5.74 9.40 0.54
N VAL A 11 -4.50 9.86 0.32
CA VAL A 11 -3.36 9.53 1.18
C VAL A 11 -2.71 10.81 1.70
N VAL A 12 -2.57 10.90 3.03
CA VAL A 12 -1.66 11.87 3.64
C VAL A 12 -0.27 11.26 3.61
N MET A 13 0.65 11.91 2.90
CA MET A 13 2.06 11.56 2.87
C MET A 13 2.89 12.71 3.45
N TYR A 14 4.04 12.39 4.03
CA TYR A 14 5.01 13.41 4.40
C TYR A 14 6.39 13.08 3.85
N TYR A 15 7.16 14.14 3.62
CA TYR A 15 8.59 14.07 3.37
C TYR A 15 9.34 14.58 4.59
N ASN A 16 10.19 13.74 5.17
CA ASN A 16 11.10 14.14 6.23
C ASN A 16 12.43 14.60 5.60
N ALA A 17 12.67 15.92 5.59
CA ALA A 17 13.86 16.51 4.99
C ALA A 17 15.17 16.09 5.68
N SER A 18 15.18 15.99 7.01
CA SER A 18 16.37 15.59 7.77
C SER A 18 16.78 14.14 7.48
N LYS A 19 15.80 13.24 7.29
CA LYS A 19 16.02 11.83 6.96
C LYS A 19 16.04 11.54 5.45
N ARG A 20 15.72 12.54 4.62
CA ARG A 20 15.49 12.41 3.17
C ARG A 20 14.56 11.24 2.82
N HIS A 21 13.48 11.10 3.58
CA HIS A 21 12.60 9.93 3.53
C HIS A 21 11.14 10.34 3.27
N VAL A 22 10.49 9.66 2.33
CA VAL A 22 9.07 9.82 2.03
C VAL A 22 8.26 8.69 2.65
N GLN A 23 7.10 8.99 3.23
CA GLN A 23 6.30 8.01 3.95
C GLN A 23 4.80 8.30 3.80
N PRO A 24 4.00 7.32 3.36
CA PRO A 24 2.55 7.35 3.55
C PRO A 24 2.21 7.26 5.04
N TYR A 25 1.32 8.13 5.52
CA TYR A 25 1.00 8.25 6.95
C TYR A 25 -0.45 7.90 7.27
N GLN A 26 -1.38 8.29 6.42
CA GLN A 26 -2.80 8.05 6.62
C GLN A 26 -3.47 7.75 5.28
N LEU A 27 -4.35 6.76 5.27
CA LEU A 27 -5.18 6.40 4.13
C LEU A 27 -6.64 6.69 4.48
N HIS A 28 -7.37 7.32 3.56
CA HIS A 28 -8.82 7.42 3.61
C HIS A 28 -9.42 6.68 2.42
N TRP A 29 -10.22 5.66 2.71
CA TRP A 29 -10.83 4.77 1.72
C TRP A 29 -12.14 4.20 2.25
N GLN A 30 -13.18 4.17 1.40
CA GLN A 30 -14.54 3.71 1.73
C GLN A 30 -15.13 4.31 3.02
N GLY A 31 -14.86 5.59 3.29
CA GLY A 31 -15.35 6.29 4.49
C GLY A 31 -14.59 5.94 5.78
N GLN A 32 -13.63 5.01 5.73
CA GLN A 32 -12.75 4.66 6.84
C GLN A 32 -11.41 5.39 6.71
N THR A 33 -10.82 5.73 7.86
CA THR A 33 -9.47 6.27 7.93
C THR A 33 -8.56 5.29 8.64
N TYR A 34 -7.46 4.94 7.97
CA TYR A 34 -6.42 4.04 8.48
C TYR A 34 -5.17 4.84 8.78
N LYS A 35 -4.65 4.71 10.00
CA LYS A 35 -3.33 5.22 10.33
C LYS A 35 -2.30 4.18 9.87
N LEU A 36 -1.46 4.57 8.93
CA LEU A 36 -0.53 3.65 8.28
C LEU A 36 0.71 3.43 9.14
N GLY A 37 1.17 2.18 9.18
CA GLY A 37 2.34 1.73 9.92
C GLY A 37 3.66 1.98 9.20
N LYS A 38 4.63 1.11 9.46
CA LYS A 38 5.91 1.12 8.74
C LYS A 38 5.70 0.60 7.31
N VAL A 39 6.44 1.13 6.34
CA VAL A 39 6.52 0.52 5.01
C VAL A 39 7.30 -0.78 5.10
N ASP A 40 6.64 -1.89 4.77
CA ASP A 40 7.23 -3.22 4.79
C ASP A 40 8.03 -3.48 3.52
N PHE A 41 7.47 -3.09 2.37
CA PHE A 41 8.13 -3.19 1.09
C PHE A 41 7.84 -1.97 0.21
N TRP A 42 8.87 -1.53 -0.51
CA TRP A 42 8.79 -0.43 -1.45
C TRP A 42 9.55 -0.79 -2.71
N HIS A 43 8.91 -0.56 -3.85
CA HIS A 43 9.53 -0.68 -5.14
C HIS A 43 8.95 0.36 -6.10
N LYS A 44 9.53 0.43 -7.29
CA LYS A 44 9.10 1.37 -8.33
C LYS A 44 8.99 0.65 -9.66
N THR A 45 7.96 0.98 -10.42
CA THR A 45 7.77 0.51 -11.79
C THR A 45 7.72 1.71 -12.73
N ARG A 46 7.75 1.43 -14.03
CA ARG A 46 7.49 2.44 -15.06
C ARG A 46 6.32 2.01 -15.92
N SER A 47 5.37 2.90 -16.10
CA SER A 47 4.30 2.79 -17.09
C SER A 47 4.57 3.82 -18.18
N GLY A 48 5.18 3.37 -19.29
CA GLY A 48 5.81 4.27 -20.25
C GLY A 48 6.89 5.13 -19.58
N ASP A 49 6.72 6.44 -19.64
CA ASP A 49 7.64 7.42 -19.03
C ASP A 49 7.30 7.78 -17.58
N VAL A 50 6.13 7.36 -17.09
CA VAL A 50 5.66 7.68 -15.74
C VAL A 50 6.29 6.72 -14.74
N LEU A 51 6.96 7.27 -13.72
CA LEU A 51 7.45 6.49 -12.58
C LEU A 51 6.29 6.28 -11.60
N ILE A 52 6.07 5.03 -11.19
CA ILE A 52 5.07 4.69 -10.17
C ILE A 52 5.80 4.16 -8.94
N HIS A 53 5.47 4.69 -7.76
CA HIS A 53 5.96 4.16 -6.50
C HIS A 53 4.92 3.25 -5.87
N HIS A 54 5.32 2.03 -5.50
CA HIS A 54 4.45 1.07 -4.84
C HIS A 54 4.90 0.90 -3.39
N PHE A 55 3.95 1.01 -2.46
CA PHE A 55 4.16 0.90 -1.02
C PHE A 55 3.28 -0.22 -0.47
N SER A 56 3.90 -1.23 0.11
CA SER A 56 3.26 -2.31 0.84
C SER A 56 3.39 -2.06 2.33
N MET A 57 2.27 -1.99 3.04
CA MET A 57 2.27 -1.70 4.47
C MET A 57 0.98 -2.09 5.18
N GLY A 58 1.09 -2.43 6.46
CA GLY A 58 -0.05 -2.52 7.37
C GLY A 58 -0.49 -1.19 7.96
N ASP A 59 -1.69 -1.16 8.55
CA ASP A 59 -2.03 -0.13 9.53
C ASP A 59 -1.25 -0.33 10.84
N VAL A 60 -1.29 0.68 11.73
CA VAL A 60 -0.58 0.63 13.02
C VAL A 60 -1.13 -0.41 14.00
N ASP A 61 -2.39 -0.82 13.82
CA ASP A 61 -3.10 -1.72 14.73
C ASP A 61 -2.99 -3.19 14.27
N GLY A 62 -2.37 -3.42 13.11
CA GLY A 62 -2.23 -4.74 12.49
C GLY A 62 -3.55 -5.31 11.95
N THR A 63 -4.55 -4.46 11.67
CA THR A 63 -5.90 -4.93 11.28
C THR A 63 -6.05 -5.09 9.78
N ALA A 64 -5.27 -4.38 8.99
CA ALA A 64 -5.30 -4.45 7.54
C ALA A 64 -3.93 -4.25 6.90
N TYR A 65 -3.78 -4.80 5.70
CA TYR A 65 -2.64 -4.62 4.81
C TYR A 65 -3.09 -3.93 3.52
N PHE A 66 -2.22 -3.06 3.00
CA PHE A 66 -2.45 -2.28 1.81
C PHE A 66 -1.24 -2.32 0.88
N LYS A 67 -1.52 -2.33 -0.43
CA LYS A 67 -0.56 -1.95 -1.46
C LYS A 67 -1.06 -0.70 -2.16
N LEU A 68 -0.29 0.37 -2.04
CA LEU A 68 -0.63 1.69 -2.56
C LEU A 68 0.33 2.07 -3.69
N ALA A 69 -0.21 2.59 -4.78
CA ALA A 69 0.56 3.14 -5.90
C ALA A 69 0.44 4.67 -5.92
N LEU A 70 1.57 5.35 -6.08
CA LEU A 70 1.67 6.79 -6.34
C LEU A 70 2.18 7.02 -7.75
N ASP A 71 1.34 7.63 -8.58
CA ASP A 71 1.70 8.12 -9.90
C ASP A 71 2.48 9.45 -9.77
N THR A 72 3.72 9.50 -10.24
CA THR A 72 4.57 10.70 -10.08
C THR A 72 4.25 11.84 -11.05
N ALA A 73 3.49 11.58 -12.11
CA ALA A 73 3.09 12.61 -13.07
C ALA A 73 1.83 13.36 -12.61
N THR A 74 0.90 12.66 -11.96
CA THR A 74 -0.41 13.19 -11.54
C THR A 74 -0.56 13.35 -10.04
N LEU A 75 0.32 12.71 -9.26
CA LEU A 75 0.22 12.58 -7.79
C LEU A 75 -1.04 11.84 -7.32
N HIS A 76 -1.70 11.10 -8.21
CA HIS A 76 -2.82 10.25 -7.86
C HIS A 76 -2.34 9.04 -7.06
N TRP A 77 -3.16 8.67 -6.08
CA TRP A 77 -2.97 7.48 -5.29
C TRP A 77 -4.03 6.44 -5.64
N THR A 78 -3.58 5.22 -5.87
CA THR A 78 -4.42 4.07 -6.18
C THR A 78 -4.16 2.97 -5.16
N LEU A 79 -5.23 2.31 -4.72
CA LEU A 79 -5.16 1.08 -3.95
C LEU A 79 -5.10 -0.10 -4.92
N GLU A 80 -4.00 -0.85 -4.87
CA GLU A 80 -3.76 -2.01 -5.75
C GLU A 80 -4.15 -3.33 -5.08
N GLU A 81 -3.96 -3.44 -3.75
CA GLU A 81 -4.31 -4.62 -2.97
C GLU A 81 -4.76 -4.18 -1.58
N TYR A 82 -5.80 -4.83 -1.05
CA TYR A 82 -6.31 -4.64 0.30
C TYR A 82 -6.62 -5.96 0.95
N MET A 83 -6.40 -6.02 2.26
CA MET A 83 -6.70 -7.17 3.07
C MET A 83 -6.98 -6.83 4.50
N THR A 84 -7.87 -7.58 5.11
CA THR A 84 -8.03 -7.61 6.57
C THR A 84 -7.16 -8.71 7.19
N ALA A 85 -6.87 -8.56 8.48
CA ALA A 85 -6.00 -9.46 9.23
C ALA A 85 -6.52 -10.89 9.30
N ASP A 86 -7.84 -11.10 9.32
CA ASP A 86 -8.48 -12.42 9.27
C ASP A 86 -8.22 -13.17 7.95
N GLN A 87 -7.92 -12.43 6.88
CA GLN A 87 -7.59 -13.01 5.57
C GLN A 87 -6.09 -13.25 5.38
N LEU A 88 -5.25 -12.92 6.38
CA LEU A 88 -3.79 -13.11 6.31
C LEU A 88 -3.34 -14.55 6.61
N GLU A 89 -4.22 -15.47 7.01
CA GLU A 89 -3.84 -16.87 7.20
C GLU A 89 -3.32 -17.50 5.91
N VAL A 90 -2.01 -17.73 5.86
CA VAL A 90 -1.36 -18.46 4.76
C VAL A 90 -1.59 -19.95 5.00
N VAL A 91 -2.61 -20.51 4.35
CA VAL A 91 -2.77 -21.96 4.29
C VAL A 91 -1.71 -22.50 3.34
N TYR A 92 -0.62 -23.01 3.89
CA TYR A 92 0.30 -23.85 3.12
C TYR A 92 -0.35 -25.22 2.94
N GLU A 93 -0.88 -25.49 1.75
CA GLU A 93 -1.18 -26.87 1.38
C GLU A 93 0.14 -27.64 1.33
N ARG A 94 0.36 -28.48 2.34
CA ARG A 94 1.39 -29.52 2.28
C ARG A 94 0.94 -30.48 1.18
N HIS A 95 1.53 -30.36 0.00
CA HIS A 95 1.53 -31.48 -0.93
C HIS A 95 2.42 -32.57 -0.32
N GLU A 96 1.80 -33.57 0.29
CA GLU A 96 2.47 -34.84 0.57
C GLU A 96 2.78 -35.51 -0.77
N ALA A 97 4.03 -35.94 -0.91
CA ALA A 97 4.58 -36.56 -2.11
C ALA A 97 4.16 -38.02 -2.27
#